data_AF-A0A955Y708-F1
#
_entry.id   AF-A0A955Y708-F1
#
_cell.length_a   1.000
_cell.length_b   1.000
_cell.length_c   1.000
_cell.angle_alpha   90.00
_cell.angle_beta   90.00
_cell.angle_gamma   90.00
#
_symmetry.space_group_name_H-M   'P 1'
#
loop_
_entity.id
_entity.type
_entity.pdbx_description
1 polymer ?
#
loop_
_entity_poly.entity_id
_entity_poly.type
_entity_poly.pdbx_seq_one_letter_code
_entity_poly.pdbx_strand_id
1 'polypeptide(L)'
;TFPEPFGTPAYMAPEMARPGSRVTPATDVYLLAGILYRILTGKTPRTGKSAEEVLRRTFEPIPIDPDLPMADLLLRSLALDPGERPQDVKAFREGITTWLENRGALELSQRASLQLVDLVEKIGAEAPRTEIYNLFGACRFGFEEALRTWPDADLAIAGRREAVEVMARYELDAGDDRAAELLLEMLDEPPPELVERFRNVRATREKARATLSRIQEANDPRTAWGARALIAFTISAIYVATPIGTSLLGLPQGYLREIGIAGTTFTCTMVMFVLLNRRLVRSRLSRVLVVGMAMGPGMVVLMHIGCWLAGMDSQLAGTLELFVYCVIATVATLLAEYRMAPSALGFLVAYYLAMAMEGTTLLWMNLANLVLFINVLIVWLPAGFRNEMPEDVPLL
;
A
#
# COMPACT_ATOMS: atom_id res chain seq x y z
N THR A 1 -36.00 71.43 -11.09
CA THR A 1 -35.51 71.41 -12.49
C THR A 1 -34.11 70.85 -12.46
N PHE A 2 -33.91 69.67 -13.05
CA PHE A 2 -32.56 69.13 -13.23
C PHE A 2 -31.74 70.14 -14.06
N PRO A 3 -30.49 70.47 -13.67
CA PRO A 3 -29.64 71.30 -14.51
C PRO A 3 -29.52 70.66 -15.90
N GLU A 4 -29.45 71.46 -16.97
CA GLU A 4 -29.26 70.94 -18.32
C GLU A 4 -28.10 69.92 -18.31
N PRO A 5 -28.35 68.65 -18.67
CA PRO A 5 -27.33 67.62 -18.55
C PRO A 5 -26.25 67.88 -19.60
N PHE A 6 -25.13 68.47 -19.18
CA PHE A 6 -23.90 68.45 -19.96
C PHE A 6 -23.41 66.99 -20.02
N GLY A 7 -23.48 66.39 -21.22
CA GLY A 7 -22.93 65.06 -21.49
C GLY A 7 -23.93 64.06 -22.08
N THR A 8 -23.46 62.86 -22.40
CA THR A 8 -24.31 61.75 -22.85
C THR A 8 -24.76 60.95 -21.61
N PRO A 9 -26.04 61.00 -21.19
CA PRO A 9 -26.49 60.45 -19.89
C PRO A 9 -26.11 58.99 -19.66
N ALA A 10 -25.98 58.20 -20.73
CA ALA A 10 -25.60 56.79 -20.68
C ALA A 10 -24.19 56.51 -20.13
N TYR A 11 -23.31 57.51 -20.07
CA TYR A 11 -21.93 57.41 -19.57
C TYR A 11 -21.68 58.21 -18.30
N MET A 12 -22.65 59.04 -17.90
CA MET A 12 -22.48 60.03 -16.84
C MET A 12 -22.11 59.37 -15.51
N ALA A 13 -21.05 59.84 -14.87
CA ALA A 13 -20.67 59.39 -13.54
C ALA A 13 -21.67 59.89 -12.47
N PRO A 14 -21.86 59.17 -11.35
CA PRO A 14 -22.79 59.56 -10.27
C PRO A 14 -22.59 60.98 -9.75
N GLU A 15 -21.34 61.40 -9.58
CA GLU A 15 -21.00 62.74 -9.11
C GLU A 15 -21.38 63.84 -10.11
N MET A 16 -21.37 63.57 -11.42
CA MET A 16 -21.80 64.55 -12.43
C MET A 16 -23.31 64.81 -12.40
N ALA A 17 -24.10 63.83 -11.96
CA ALA A 17 -25.55 63.94 -11.83
C ALA A 17 -25.98 64.61 -10.51
N ARG A 18 -25.06 64.83 -9.56
CA ARG A 18 -25.33 65.44 -8.24
C ARG A 18 -24.90 66.91 -8.21
N PRO A 19 -25.83 67.87 -8.02
CA PRO A 19 -25.48 69.28 -7.87
C PRO A 19 -24.44 69.51 -6.75
N GLY A 20 -23.42 70.31 -7.04
CA GLY A 20 -22.39 70.70 -6.07
C GLY A 20 -21.27 69.67 -5.82
N SER A 21 -21.31 68.51 -6.50
CA SER A 21 -20.22 67.53 -6.41
C SER A 21 -18.99 67.99 -7.19
N ARG A 22 -17.79 67.58 -6.72
CA ARG A 22 -16.53 67.86 -7.42
C ARG A 22 -16.28 66.78 -8.47
N VAL A 23 -16.03 67.22 -9.70
CA VAL A 23 -15.48 66.39 -10.78
C VAL A 23 -13.97 66.27 -10.56
N THR A 24 -13.45 65.04 -10.62
CA THR A 24 -12.03 64.72 -10.38
C THR A 24 -11.51 63.82 -11.51
N PRO A 25 -10.19 63.51 -11.59
CA PRO A 25 -9.70 62.52 -12.55
C PRO A 25 -10.37 61.14 -12.46
N ALA A 26 -10.89 60.76 -11.28
CA ALA A 26 -11.68 59.54 -11.11
C ALA A 26 -13.04 59.58 -11.84
N THR A 27 -13.55 60.78 -12.17
CA THR A 27 -14.72 60.95 -13.05
C THR A 27 -14.35 60.62 -14.50
N ASP A 28 -13.18 61.03 -14.98
CA ASP A 28 -12.69 60.67 -16.31
C ASP A 28 -12.46 59.16 -16.43
N VAL A 29 -11.94 58.52 -15.38
CA VAL A 29 -11.80 57.06 -15.31
C VAL A 29 -13.15 56.36 -15.47
N TYR A 30 -14.22 56.85 -14.82
CA TYR A 30 -15.56 56.29 -14.97
C TYR A 30 -16.06 56.41 -16.43
N LEU A 31 -15.89 57.59 -17.03
CA LEU A 31 -16.29 57.83 -18.42
C LEU A 31 -15.53 56.92 -19.40
N LEU A 32 -14.21 56.80 -19.24
CA LEU A 32 -13.36 55.91 -20.04
C LEU A 32 -13.72 54.44 -19.84
N ALA A 33 -13.99 54.02 -18.60
CA ALA A 33 -14.47 52.67 -18.31
C ALA A 33 -15.83 52.40 -18.95
N GLY A 34 -16.70 53.40 -19.03
CA GLY A 34 -17.97 53.29 -19.76
C GLY A 34 -17.78 53.10 -21.26
N ILE A 35 -16.76 53.73 -21.85
CA ILE A 35 -16.36 53.50 -23.25
C ILE A 35 -15.80 52.08 -23.41
N LEU A 36 -14.91 51.65 -22.53
CA LEU A 36 -14.34 50.30 -22.54
C LEU A 36 -15.45 49.23 -22.43
N TYR A 37 -16.42 49.42 -21.52
CA TYR A 37 -17.59 48.56 -21.40
C TYR A 37 -18.33 48.46 -22.74
N ARG A 38 -18.54 49.57 -23.45
CA ARG A 38 -19.18 49.54 -24.77
C ARG A 38 -18.34 48.85 -25.83
N ILE A 39 -17.03 49.00 -25.81
CA ILE A 39 -16.13 48.29 -26.74
C ILE A 39 -16.26 46.78 -26.53
N LEU A 40 -16.33 46.33 -25.28
CA LEU A 40 -16.36 44.91 -24.93
C LEU A 40 -17.74 44.27 -25.12
N THR A 41 -18.82 45.01 -24.83
CA THR A 41 -20.18 44.46 -24.82
C THR A 41 -21.03 44.87 -26.02
N GLY A 42 -20.59 45.89 -26.78
CA GLY A 42 -21.40 46.57 -27.80
C GLY A 42 -22.54 47.43 -27.26
N LYS A 43 -22.75 47.47 -25.93
CA LYS A 43 -23.86 48.16 -25.26
C LYS A 43 -23.36 49.33 -24.43
N THR A 44 -24.18 50.35 -24.21
CA THR A 44 -23.84 51.41 -23.25
C THR A 44 -23.98 50.88 -21.81
N PRO A 45 -23.17 51.39 -20.85
CA PRO A 45 -23.24 50.95 -19.46
C PRO A 45 -24.63 51.15 -18.83
N ARG A 46 -25.35 52.18 -19.29
CA ARG A 46 -26.73 52.45 -18.89
C ARG A 46 -27.64 52.58 -20.10
N THR A 47 -28.85 52.06 -19.94
CA THR A 47 -29.95 52.14 -20.92
C THR A 47 -31.26 52.44 -20.19
N GLY A 48 -32.20 53.08 -20.87
CA GLY A 48 -33.50 53.48 -20.33
C GLY A 48 -34.42 54.00 -21.44
N LYS A 49 -35.72 54.06 -21.18
CA LYS A 49 -36.75 54.51 -22.13
C LYS A 49 -36.79 56.05 -22.25
N SER A 50 -36.22 56.76 -21.30
CA SER A 50 -36.08 58.22 -21.31
C SER A 50 -34.75 58.66 -20.68
N ALA A 51 -34.31 59.89 -20.97
CA ALA A 51 -33.11 60.46 -20.36
C ALA A 51 -33.22 60.53 -18.83
N GLU A 52 -34.41 60.81 -18.31
CA GLU A 52 -34.70 60.84 -16.87
C GLU A 52 -34.56 59.45 -16.23
N GLU A 53 -35.03 58.39 -16.91
CA GLU A 53 -34.85 57.02 -16.43
C GLU A 53 -33.36 56.64 -16.37
N VAL A 54 -32.59 57.00 -17.41
CA VAL A 54 -31.13 56.78 -17.44
C VAL A 54 -30.45 57.52 -16.29
N LEU A 55 -30.83 58.78 -16.05
CA LEU A 55 -30.27 59.61 -14.97
C LEU A 55 -30.58 59.06 -13.58
N ARG A 56 -31.78 58.52 -13.37
CA ARG A 56 -32.16 57.88 -12.11
C ARG A 56 -31.31 56.63 -11.85
N ARG A 57 -31.10 55.82 -12.88
CA ARG A 57 -30.27 54.61 -12.80
C ARG A 57 -28.80 54.94 -12.53
N THR A 58 -28.33 56.17 -12.78
CA THR A 58 -26.94 56.59 -12.54
C THR A 58 -26.41 56.27 -11.14
N PHE A 59 -27.27 56.15 -10.14
CA PHE A 59 -26.90 55.82 -8.76
C PHE A 59 -26.95 54.33 -8.41
N GLU A 60 -27.25 53.46 -9.38
CA GLU A 60 -27.29 52.00 -9.21
C GLU A 60 -26.00 51.37 -9.74
N PRO A 61 -25.43 50.33 -9.12
CA PRO A 61 -24.28 49.61 -9.66
C PRO A 61 -24.56 49.05 -11.06
N ILE A 62 -23.55 49.04 -11.94
CA ILE A 62 -23.67 48.45 -13.27
C ILE A 62 -23.40 46.95 -13.14
N PRO A 63 -24.31 46.06 -13.60
CA PRO A 63 -24.05 44.63 -13.59
C PRO A 63 -22.98 44.30 -14.65
N ILE A 64 -21.82 43.84 -14.18
CA ILE A 64 -20.72 43.36 -15.03
C ILE A 64 -20.76 41.83 -15.01
N ASP A 65 -20.70 41.23 -16.20
CA ASP A 65 -20.56 39.79 -16.35
C ASP A 65 -19.15 39.36 -15.89
N PRO A 66 -19.01 38.43 -14.94
CA PRO A 66 -17.71 37.94 -14.49
C PRO A 66 -16.84 37.37 -15.61
N ASP A 67 -17.45 36.84 -16.68
CA ASP A 67 -16.74 36.26 -17.82
C ASP A 67 -16.28 37.30 -18.84
N LEU A 68 -16.65 38.58 -18.65
CA LEU A 68 -16.26 39.66 -19.54
C LEU A 68 -14.73 39.92 -19.44
N PRO A 69 -14.02 40.10 -20.56
CA PRO A 69 -12.62 40.54 -20.52
C PRO A 69 -12.49 41.83 -19.70
N MET A 70 -11.51 41.87 -18.79
CA MET A 70 -11.30 43.00 -17.88
C MET A 70 -12.47 43.30 -16.91
N ALA A 71 -13.30 42.30 -16.57
CA ALA A 71 -14.43 42.46 -15.64
C ALA A 71 -14.03 43.15 -14.33
N ASP A 72 -12.95 42.72 -13.67
CA ASP A 72 -12.49 43.31 -12.40
C ASP A 72 -12.08 44.79 -12.54
N LEU A 73 -11.39 45.13 -13.63
CA LEU A 73 -11.01 46.51 -13.93
C LEU A 73 -12.23 47.37 -14.20
N LEU A 74 -13.21 46.86 -14.95
CA LEU A 74 -14.47 47.54 -15.20
C LEU A 74 -15.27 47.73 -13.92
N LEU A 75 -15.37 46.70 -13.08
CA LEU A 75 -16.13 46.74 -11.83
C LEU A 75 -15.58 47.81 -10.88
N ARG A 76 -14.25 47.88 -10.72
CA ARG A 76 -13.58 48.92 -9.94
C ARG A 76 -13.70 50.30 -10.58
N SER A 77 -13.54 50.41 -11.89
CA SER A 77 -13.53 51.71 -12.58
C SER A 77 -14.92 52.32 -12.75
N LEU A 78 -15.98 51.49 -12.72
CA LEU A 78 -17.38 51.90 -12.75
C LEU A 78 -18.02 51.91 -11.35
N ALA A 79 -17.22 51.85 -10.28
CA ALA A 79 -17.70 51.93 -8.91
C ALA A 79 -18.44 53.25 -8.65
N LEU A 80 -19.47 53.20 -7.81
CA LEU A 80 -20.27 54.39 -7.50
C LEU A 80 -19.46 55.42 -6.72
N ASP A 81 -18.65 54.97 -5.77
CA ASP A 81 -17.72 55.81 -5.03
C ASP A 81 -16.45 56.09 -5.86
N PRO A 82 -16.12 57.36 -6.16
CA PRO A 82 -14.86 57.72 -6.80
C PRO A 82 -13.61 57.23 -6.07
N GLY A 83 -13.67 56.99 -4.75
CA GLY A 83 -12.55 56.48 -3.95
C GLY A 83 -12.16 55.03 -4.25
N GLU A 84 -13.08 54.23 -4.80
CA GLU A 84 -12.84 52.81 -5.13
C GLU A 84 -12.23 52.63 -6.54
N ARG A 85 -12.25 53.70 -7.35
CA ARG A 85 -11.77 53.71 -8.73
C ARG A 85 -10.24 53.87 -8.78
N PRO A 86 -9.58 53.49 -9.89
CA PRO A 86 -8.27 54.03 -10.21
C PRO A 86 -8.27 55.55 -10.10
N GLN A 87 -7.30 56.11 -9.36
CA GLN A 87 -7.34 57.53 -8.97
C GLN A 87 -7.00 58.48 -10.12
N ASP A 88 -6.38 57.97 -11.20
CA ASP A 88 -6.10 58.71 -12.41
C ASP A 88 -6.15 57.81 -13.66
N VAL A 89 -6.09 58.45 -14.82
CA VAL A 89 -6.11 57.78 -16.13
C VAL A 89 -4.85 56.93 -16.35
N LYS A 90 -3.73 57.25 -15.70
CA LYS A 90 -2.49 56.49 -15.81
C LYS A 90 -2.66 55.12 -15.14
N ALA A 91 -3.21 55.06 -13.94
CA ALA A 91 -3.53 53.83 -13.22
C ALA A 91 -4.57 52.99 -13.99
N PHE A 92 -5.59 53.63 -14.58
CA PHE A 92 -6.55 52.92 -15.43
C PHE A 92 -5.88 52.30 -16.67
N ARG A 93 -5.01 53.05 -17.37
CA ARG A 93 -4.24 52.57 -18.51
C ARG A 93 -3.31 51.42 -18.12
N GLU A 94 -2.60 51.54 -16.99
CA GLU A 94 -1.74 50.48 -16.46
C GLU A 94 -2.51 49.19 -16.20
N GLY A 95 -3.76 49.29 -15.70
CA GLY A 95 -4.65 48.14 -15.57
C GLY A 95 -4.96 47.45 -16.90
N ILE A 96 -5.25 48.23 -17.96
CA ILE A 96 -5.47 47.68 -19.31
C ILE A 96 -4.18 47.05 -19.86
N THR A 97 -3.05 47.73 -19.74
CA THR A 97 -1.75 47.22 -20.21
C THR A 97 -1.38 45.92 -19.50
N THR A 98 -1.52 45.86 -18.18
CA THR A 98 -1.28 44.65 -17.38
C THR A 98 -2.16 43.49 -17.86
N TRP A 99 -3.45 43.76 -18.12
CA TRP A 99 -4.34 42.73 -18.66
C TRP A 99 -3.91 42.27 -20.06
N LEU A 100 -3.54 43.20 -20.95
CA LEU A 100 -3.09 42.87 -22.31
C LEU A 100 -1.80 42.07 -22.34
N GLU A 101 -0.85 42.36 -21.45
CA GLU A 101 0.41 41.63 -21.32
C GLU A 101 0.19 40.21 -20.78
N ASN A 102 -0.77 40.03 -19.88
CA ASN A 102 -0.99 38.78 -19.17
C ASN A 102 -2.21 37.97 -19.65
N ARG A 103 -2.88 38.41 -20.73
CA ARG A 103 -4.08 37.73 -21.27
C ARG A 103 -3.85 36.25 -21.58
N GLY A 104 -2.65 35.89 -22.05
CA GLY A 104 -2.31 34.50 -22.34
C GLY A 104 -2.25 33.65 -21.07
N ALA A 105 -1.72 34.20 -19.97
CA ALA A 105 -1.69 33.55 -18.67
C ALA A 105 -3.10 33.33 -18.10
N LEU A 106 -3.98 34.33 -18.27
CA LEU A 106 -5.39 34.26 -17.89
C LEU A 106 -6.14 33.16 -18.66
N GLU A 107 -6.00 33.14 -20.00
CA GLU A 107 -6.61 32.11 -20.86
C GLU A 107 -6.11 30.69 -20.50
N LEU A 108 -4.81 30.53 -20.19
CA LEU A 108 -4.24 29.27 -19.73
C LEU A 108 -4.80 28.84 -18.37
N SER A 109 -4.95 29.78 -17.43
CA SER A 109 -5.48 29.53 -16.09
C SER A 109 -6.94 29.10 -16.14
N GLN A 110 -7.76 29.76 -16.97
CA GLN A 110 -9.15 29.39 -17.18
C GLN A 110 -9.27 27.98 -17.78
N ARG A 111 -8.47 27.66 -18.81
CA ARG A 111 -8.46 26.32 -19.41
C ARG A 111 -8.04 25.24 -18.41
N ALA A 112 -6.99 25.49 -17.64
CA ALA A 112 -6.52 24.57 -16.60
C ALA A 112 -7.57 24.37 -15.50
N SER A 113 -8.32 25.43 -15.15
CA SER A 113 -9.43 25.35 -14.19
C SER A 113 -10.56 24.45 -14.69
N LEU A 114 -10.91 24.52 -15.98
CA LEU A 114 -11.88 23.59 -16.57
C LEU A 114 -11.37 22.14 -16.52
N GLN A 115 -10.09 21.92 -16.81
CA GLN A 115 -9.48 20.58 -16.70
C GLN A 115 -9.44 20.06 -15.25
N LEU A 116 -9.32 20.95 -14.26
CA LEU A 116 -9.43 20.59 -12.85
C LEU A 116 -10.84 20.13 -12.49
N VAL A 117 -11.86 20.82 -13.00
CA VAL A 117 -13.26 20.37 -12.84
C VAL A 117 -13.45 18.98 -13.43
N ASP A 118 -12.97 18.76 -14.65
CA ASP A 118 -13.01 17.44 -15.30
C ASP A 118 -12.26 16.37 -14.49
N LEU A 119 -11.09 16.71 -13.93
CA LEU A 119 -10.32 15.80 -13.07
C LEU A 119 -11.13 15.35 -11.86
N VAL A 120 -11.76 16.29 -11.15
CA VAL A 120 -12.58 15.99 -9.96
C VAL A 120 -13.77 15.11 -10.34
N GLU A 121 -14.44 15.41 -11.45
CA GLU A 121 -15.56 14.61 -11.95
C GLU A 121 -15.11 13.16 -12.26
N LYS A 122 -13.98 13.01 -12.94
CA LYS A 122 -13.44 11.69 -13.33
C LYS A 122 -12.95 10.86 -12.15
N ILE A 123 -12.40 11.50 -11.13
CA ILE A 123 -12.08 10.83 -9.86
C ILE A 123 -13.36 10.32 -9.21
N GLY A 124 -14.41 11.15 -9.13
CA GLY A 124 -15.71 10.76 -8.56
C GLY A 124 -16.42 9.65 -9.33
N ALA A 125 -16.19 9.58 -10.65
CA ALA A 125 -16.71 8.54 -11.53
C ALA A 125 -15.85 7.26 -11.57
N GLU A 126 -14.82 7.15 -10.74
CA GLU A 126 -13.87 6.02 -10.69
C GLU A 126 -13.25 5.71 -12.08
N ALA A 127 -12.90 6.75 -12.84
CA ALA A 127 -12.31 6.61 -14.16
C ALA A 127 -10.95 5.88 -14.13
N PRO A 128 -10.48 5.34 -15.28
CA PRO A 128 -9.17 4.69 -15.35
C PRO A 128 -8.05 5.60 -14.86
N ARG A 129 -7.12 5.03 -14.08
CA ARG A 129 -5.98 5.77 -13.49
C ARG A 129 -5.18 6.55 -14.54
N THR A 130 -5.04 6.03 -15.75
CA THR A 130 -4.37 6.74 -16.86
C THR A 130 -5.07 8.04 -17.26
N GLU A 131 -6.40 8.06 -17.28
CA GLU A 131 -7.19 9.25 -17.61
C GLU A 131 -7.04 10.32 -16.52
N ILE A 132 -7.09 9.92 -15.26
CA ILE A 132 -6.89 10.79 -14.08
C ILE A 132 -5.51 11.45 -14.14
N TYR A 133 -4.45 10.67 -14.38
CA TYR A 133 -3.08 11.20 -14.47
C TYR A 133 -2.88 12.13 -15.67
N ASN A 134 -3.51 11.84 -16.81
CA ASN A 134 -3.45 12.71 -17.97
C ASN A 134 -4.11 14.07 -17.69
N LEU A 135 -5.28 14.08 -17.06
CA LEU A 135 -5.99 15.30 -16.67
C LEU A 135 -5.19 16.10 -15.63
N PHE A 136 -4.68 15.42 -14.58
CA PHE A 136 -3.82 16.06 -13.58
C PHE A 136 -2.57 16.69 -14.21
N GLY A 137 -1.90 15.95 -15.11
CA GLY A 137 -0.74 16.46 -15.83
C GLY A 137 -1.05 17.69 -16.69
N ALA A 138 -2.15 17.67 -17.42
CA ALA A 138 -2.59 18.79 -18.26
C ALA A 138 -2.95 20.03 -17.43
N CYS A 139 -3.71 19.84 -16.35
CA CYS A 139 -4.11 20.88 -15.42
C CYS A 139 -2.90 21.55 -14.75
N ARG A 140 -2.00 20.75 -14.15
CA ARG A 140 -0.77 21.27 -13.50
C ARG A 140 0.11 22.03 -14.50
N PHE A 141 0.30 21.49 -15.71
CA PHE A 141 1.07 22.16 -16.75
C PHE A 141 0.47 23.51 -17.13
N GLY A 142 -0.85 23.59 -17.33
CA GLY A 142 -1.53 24.83 -17.69
C GLY A 142 -1.37 25.92 -16.63
N PHE A 143 -1.49 25.57 -15.35
CA PHE A 143 -1.25 26.52 -14.27
C PHE A 143 0.23 26.93 -14.14
N GLU A 144 1.18 26.00 -14.31
CA GLU A 144 2.61 26.32 -14.27
C GLU A 144 3.02 27.26 -15.40
N GLU A 145 2.53 27.06 -16.62
CA GLU A 145 2.80 27.97 -17.74
C GLU A 145 2.17 29.35 -17.53
N ALA A 146 0.97 29.41 -16.95
CA ALA A 146 0.36 30.68 -16.56
C ALA A 146 1.23 31.43 -15.53
N LEU A 147 1.70 30.74 -14.50
CA LEU A 147 2.56 31.32 -13.45
C LEU A 147 3.95 31.75 -13.95
N ARG A 148 4.48 31.08 -14.99
CA ARG A 148 5.73 31.52 -15.64
C ARG A 148 5.57 32.86 -16.34
N THR A 149 4.40 33.09 -16.92
CA THR A 149 4.08 34.33 -17.63
C THR A 149 3.69 35.42 -16.66
N TRP A 150 2.83 35.10 -15.68
CA TRP A 150 2.33 36.01 -14.66
C TRP A 150 2.38 35.34 -13.27
N PRO A 151 3.44 35.58 -12.48
CA PRO A 151 3.63 34.94 -11.17
C PRO A 151 2.52 35.24 -10.15
N ASP A 152 1.88 36.41 -10.27
CA ASP A 152 0.83 36.87 -9.36
C ASP A 152 -0.59 36.50 -9.84
N ALA A 153 -0.70 35.53 -10.76
CA ALA A 153 -2.00 35.07 -11.25
C ALA A 153 -2.74 34.24 -10.18
N ASP A 154 -3.58 34.89 -9.37
CA ASP A 154 -4.32 34.28 -8.25
C ASP A 154 -5.04 32.98 -8.63
N LEU A 155 -5.72 32.98 -9.78
CA LEU A 155 -6.43 31.79 -10.30
C LEU A 155 -5.48 30.61 -10.54
N ALA A 156 -4.27 30.87 -11.03
CA ALA A 156 -3.28 29.82 -11.28
C ALA A 156 -2.63 29.33 -9.99
N ILE A 157 -2.38 30.22 -9.03
CA ILE A 157 -1.84 29.85 -7.70
C ILE A 157 -2.83 28.92 -6.99
N ALA A 158 -4.10 29.35 -6.90
CA ALA A 158 -5.16 28.60 -6.25
C ALA A 158 -5.42 27.27 -6.98
N GLY A 159 -5.55 27.32 -8.31
CA GLY A 159 -5.84 26.13 -9.11
C GLY A 159 -4.73 25.09 -9.09
N ARG A 160 -3.45 25.52 -9.14
CA ARG A 160 -2.30 24.59 -9.01
C ARG A 160 -2.32 23.89 -7.66
N ARG A 161 -2.54 24.65 -6.58
CA ARG A 161 -2.64 24.11 -5.23
C ARG A 161 -3.76 23.08 -5.14
N GLU A 162 -4.96 23.43 -5.60
CA GLU A 162 -6.13 22.57 -5.58
C GLU A 162 -5.91 21.27 -6.37
N ALA A 163 -5.32 21.36 -7.57
CA ALA A 163 -5.02 20.18 -8.39
C ALA A 163 -4.10 19.18 -7.67
N VAL A 164 -3.07 19.68 -6.99
CA VAL A 164 -2.14 18.85 -6.21
C VAL A 164 -2.83 18.25 -4.98
N GLU A 165 -3.67 19.02 -4.28
CA GLU A 165 -4.43 18.53 -3.12
C GLU A 165 -5.43 17.43 -3.51
N VAL A 166 -6.16 17.60 -4.62
CA VAL A 166 -7.09 16.60 -5.17
C VAL A 166 -6.34 15.31 -5.50
N MET A 167 -5.20 15.42 -6.17
CA MET A 167 -4.41 14.26 -6.55
C MET A 167 -3.79 13.56 -5.34
N ALA A 168 -3.33 14.31 -4.33
CA ALA A 168 -2.80 13.74 -3.09
C ALA A 168 -3.86 12.93 -2.33
N ARG A 169 -5.11 13.41 -2.30
CA ARG A 169 -6.25 12.67 -1.73
C ARG A 169 -6.53 11.39 -2.51
N TYR A 170 -6.56 11.47 -3.83
CA TYR A 170 -6.76 10.32 -4.71
C TYR A 170 -5.72 9.21 -4.46
N GLU A 171 -4.43 9.56 -4.41
CA GLU A 171 -3.35 8.57 -4.19
C GLU A 171 -3.40 7.94 -2.80
N LEU A 172 -3.75 8.73 -1.79
CA LEU A 172 -3.92 8.24 -0.42
C LEU A 172 -5.02 7.16 -0.35
N ASP A 173 -6.13 7.40 -1.05
CA ASP A 173 -7.26 6.49 -1.16
C ASP A 173 -6.94 5.27 -2.04
N ALA A 174 -6.18 5.45 -3.11
CA ALA A 174 -5.71 4.37 -3.98
C ALA A 174 -4.70 3.43 -3.31
N GLY A 175 -4.09 3.83 -2.19
CA GLY A 175 -3.13 2.99 -1.48
C GLY A 175 -1.65 3.30 -1.74
N ASP A 176 -1.36 4.33 -2.53
CA ASP A 176 0.00 4.68 -2.94
C ASP A 176 0.57 5.77 -2.02
N ASP A 177 1.06 5.32 -0.86
CA ASP A 177 1.60 6.21 0.17
C ASP A 177 2.76 7.07 -0.36
N ARG A 178 3.54 6.56 -1.32
CA ARG A 178 4.71 7.26 -1.86
C ARG A 178 4.29 8.37 -2.83
N ALA A 179 3.35 8.10 -3.72
CA ALA A 179 2.82 9.12 -4.62
C ALA A 179 2.15 10.26 -3.83
N ALA A 180 1.37 9.92 -2.81
CA ALA A 180 0.75 10.91 -1.92
C ALA A 180 1.79 11.78 -1.18
N GLU A 181 2.89 11.20 -0.68
CA GLU A 181 3.98 11.94 -0.02
C GLU A 181 4.62 12.96 -0.97
N LEU A 182 4.96 12.55 -2.19
CA LEU A 182 5.56 13.43 -3.21
C LEU A 182 4.61 14.58 -3.59
N LEU A 183 3.30 14.32 -3.66
CA LEU A 183 2.31 15.35 -3.96
C LEU A 183 2.19 16.37 -2.82
N LEU A 184 2.23 15.91 -1.56
CA LEU A 184 2.20 16.80 -0.40
C LEU A 184 3.46 17.68 -0.28
N GLU A 185 4.63 17.16 -0.66
CA GLU A 185 5.88 17.92 -0.69
C GLU A 185 5.89 19.04 -1.74
N MET A 186 5.04 18.96 -2.78
CA MET A 186 4.88 20.03 -3.77
C MET A 186 4.03 21.20 -3.26
N LEU A 187 3.38 21.08 -2.11
CA LEU A 187 2.59 22.15 -1.51
C LEU A 187 3.45 22.96 -0.53
N ASP A 188 3.54 24.28 -0.72
CA ASP A 188 4.24 25.17 0.22
C ASP A 188 3.62 25.09 1.63
N GLU A 189 2.27 25.07 1.69
CA GLU A 189 1.49 24.93 2.91
C GLU A 189 0.42 23.84 2.73
N PRO A 190 0.73 22.57 3.03
CA PRO A 190 -0.23 21.48 2.88
C PRO A 190 -1.36 21.60 3.92
N PRO A 191 -2.63 21.28 3.55
CA PRO A 191 -3.75 21.32 4.49
C PRO A 191 -3.50 20.42 5.71
N PRO A 192 -3.66 20.93 6.95
CA PRO A 192 -3.34 20.17 8.15
C PRO A 192 -4.15 18.88 8.27
N GLU A 193 -5.42 18.91 7.85
CA GLU A 193 -6.32 17.74 7.82
C GLU A 193 -5.78 16.63 6.91
N LEU A 194 -5.24 17.00 5.74
CA LEU A 194 -4.72 16.03 4.78
C LEU A 194 -3.41 15.41 5.26
N VAL A 195 -2.54 16.21 5.89
CA VAL A 195 -1.29 15.74 6.50
C VAL A 195 -1.59 14.77 7.65
N GLU A 196 -2.56 15.09 8.50
CA GLU A 196 -2.97 14.21 9.60
C GLU A 196 -3.53 12.89 9.07
N ARG A 197 -4.42 12.94 8.06
CA ARG A 197 -4.95 11.76 7.39
C ARG A 197 -3.84 10.90 6.79
N PHE A 198 -2.87 11.50 6.09
CA PHE A 198 -1.72 10.81 5.53
C PHE A 198 -0.92 10.06 6.60
N ARG A 199 -0.59 10.73 7.71
CA ARG A 199 0.13 10.10 8.85
C ARG A 199 -0.64 8.93 9.43
N ASN A 200 -1.95 9.07 9.63
CA ASN A 200 -2.79 8.03 10.22
C ASN A 200 -2.91 6.80 9.33
N VAL A 201 -3.15 7.00 8.03
CA VAL A 201 -3.27 5.93 7.04
C VAL A 201 -1.94 5.18 6.88
N ARG A 202 -0.83 5.92 6.74
CA ARG A 202 0.52 5.34 6.62
C ARG A 202 0.88 4.52 7.85
N ALA A 203 0.69 5.05 9.06
CA ALA A 203 1.00 4.34 10.30
C ALA A 203 0.19 3.04 10.44
N THR A 204 -1.07 3.04 9.99
CA THR A 204 -1.93 1.85 10.01
C THR A 204 -1.45 0.80 9.00
N ARG A 205 -1.14 1.21 7.77
CA ARG A 205 -0.63 0.32 6.71
C ARG A 205 0.75 -0.24 7.03
N GLU A 206 1.66 0.56 7.60
CA GLU A 206 2.97 0.12 8.06
C GLU A 206 2.85 -0.94 9.15
N LYS A 207 1.95 -0.76 10.14
CA LYS A 207 1.66 -1.78 11.16
C LYS A 207 1.11 -3.06 10.54
N ALA A 208 0.20 -2.95 9.57
CA ALA A 208 -0.35 -4.10 8.87
C ALA A 208 0.74 -4.86 8.09
N ARG A 209 1.59 -4.16 7.32
CA ARG A 209 2.73 -4.75 6.60
C ARG A 209 3.73 -5.40 7.56
N ALA A 210 4.06 -4.75 8.67
CA ALA A 210 4.94 -5.33 9.68
C ALA A 210 4.36 -6.61 10.31
N THR A 211 3.04 -6.65 10.52
CA THR A 211 2.35 -7.84 11.04
C THR A 211 2.38 -8.98 10.02
N LEU A 212 2.10 -8.69 8.76
CA LEU A 212 2.17 -9.66 7.67
C LEU A 212 3.59 -10.23 7.52
N SER A 213 4.60 -9.36 7.53
CA SER A 213 6.01 -9.77 7.44
C SER A 213 6.38 -10.69 8.60
N ARG A 214 5.99 -10.37 9.84
CA ARG A 214 6.23 -11.26 11.00
C ARG A 214 5.57 -12.64 10.85
N ILE A 215 4.37 -12.70 10.27
CA ILE A 215 3.68 -13.96 9.99
C ILE A 215 4.42 -14.75 8.91
N GLN A 216 4.86 -14.08 7.84
CA GLN A 216 5.62 -14.68 6.76
C GLN A 216 6.98 -15.21 7.25
N GLU A 217 7.74 -14.42 8.00
CA GLU A 217 9.00 -14.84 8.63
C GLU A 217 8.82 -16.04 9.57
N ALA A 218 7.72 -16.08 10.34
CA ALA A 218 7.41 -17.21 11.22
C ALA A 218 7.12 -18.51 10.46
N ASN A 219 6.72 -18.41 9.19
CA ASN A 219 6.32 -19.52 8.32
C ASN A 219 7.31 -19.81 7.18
N ASP A 220 8.38 -19.02 6.99
CA ASP A 220 9.34 -19.20 5.90
C ASP A 220 10.13 -20.52 6.07
N PRO A 221 10.02 -21.48 5.12
CA PRO A 221 10.74 -22.74 5.15
C PRO A 221 12.28 -22.59 5.07
N ARG A 222 12.78 -21.48 4.51
CA ARG A 222 14.22 -21.28 4.23
C ARG A 222 15.01 -20.96 5.51
N THR A 223 14.40 -20.25 6.47
CA THR A 223 15.06 -19.86 7.73
C THR A 223 15.30 -21.04 8.68
N ALA A 224 14.57 -22.13 8.52
CA ALA A 224 14.67 -23.34 9.36
C ALA A 224 15.49 -24.48 8.72
N TRP A 225 16.10 -24.27 7.54
CA TRP A 225 16.74 -25.34 6.77
C TRP A 225 17.90 -26.02 7.52
N GLY A 226 18.87 -25.25 8.04
CA GLY A 226 20.02 -25.83 8.75
C GLY A 226 19.63 -26.61 10.01
N ALA A 227 18.52 -26.21 10.63
CA ALA A 227 17.91 -26.90 11.75
C ALA A 227 17.26 -28.22 11.34
N ARG A 228 16.49 -28.25 10.24
CA ARG A 228 15.82 -29.45 9.73
C ARG A 228 16.81 -30.47 9.17
N ALA A 229 17.84 -30.02 8.45
CA ALA A 229 18.90 -30.87 7.92
C ALA A 229 19.69 -31.56 9.04
N LEU A 230 20.00 -30.83 10.11
CA LEU A 230 20.70 -31.39 11.27
C LEU A 230 19.81 -32.34 12.08
N ILE A 231 18.52 -32.05 12.23
CA ILE A 231 17.53 -32.97 12.83
C ILE A 231 17.44 -34.28 12.03
N ALA A 232 17.30 -34.18 10.71
CA ALA A 232 17.28 -35.34 9.81
C ALA A 232 18.55 -36.19 9.95
N PHE A 233 19.71 -35.52 10.00
CA PHE A 233 20.99 -36.16 10.21
C PHE A 233 21.08 -36.85 11.58
N THR A 234 20.65 -36.19 12.66
CA THR A 234 20.67 -36.75 14.01
C THR A 234 19.75 -37.97 14.15
N ILE A 235 18.51 -37.88 13.68
CA ILE A 235 17.57 -39.00 13.69
C ILE A 235 18.18 -40.19 12.96
N SER A 236 18.72 -39.94 11.76
CA SER A 236 19.25 -41.01 10.92
C SER A 236 20.56 -41.60 11.46
N ALA A 237 21.43 -40.76 12.03
CA ALA A 237 22.64 -41.22 12.70
C ALA A 237 22.32 -42.11 13.91
N ILE A 238 21.29 -41.80 14.69
CA ILE A 238 20.93 -42.60 15.88
C ILE A 238 20.26 -43.91 15.47
N TYR A 239 19.29 -43.87 14.55
CA TYR A 239 18.54 -45.06 14.17
C TYR A 239 19.28 -46.00 13.21
N VAL A 240 20.30 -45.52 12.49
CA VAL A 240 21.15 -46.36 11.60
C VAL A 240 22.47 -46.74 12.28
N ALA A 241 23.14 -45.83 12.98
CA ALA A 241 24.46 -46.14 13.55
C ALA A 241 24.39 -46.95 14.85
N THR A 242 23.33 -46.83 15.64
CA THR A 242 23.21 -47.60 16.90
C THR A 242 23.07 -49.12 16.65
N PRO A 243 22.20 -49.61 15.73
CA PRO A 243 22.13 -51.03 15.42
C PRO A 243 23.41 -51.58 14.76
N ILE A 244 24.03 -50.79 13.88
CA ILE A 244 25.28 -51.18 13.21
C ILE A 244 26.45 -51.22 14.20
N GLY A 245 26.57 -50.21 15.07
CA GLY A 245 27.62 -50.11 16.07
C GLY A 245 27.53 -51.18 17.15
N THR A 246 26.32 -51.49 17.63
CA THR A 246 26.10 -52.60 18.57
C THR A 246 26.47 -53.95 17.96
N SER A 247 26.16 -54.15 16.67
CA SER A 247 26.54 -55.34 15.91
C SER A 247 28.06 -55.46 15.70
N LEU A 248 28.75 -54.36 15.35
CA LEU A 248 30.20 -54.32 15.16
C LEU A 248 31.00 -54.52 16.45
N LEU A 249 30.49 -54.02 17.58
CA LEU A 249 31.16 -54.09 18.89
C LEU A 249 30.91 -55.43 19.62
N GLY A 250 30.14 -56.35 19.03
CA GLY A 250 29.85 -57.66 19.62
C GLY A 250 29.16 -57.56 20.98
N LEU A 251 28.39 -56.50 21.21
CA LEU A 251 27.71 -56.31 22.50
C LEU A 251 26.62 -57.38 22.67
N PRO A 252 26.44 -57.94 23.88
CA PRO A 252 25.34 -58.86 24.17
C PRO A 252 24.00 -58.27 23.72
N GLN A 253 23.35 -58.94 22.78
CA GLN A 253 22.04 -58.55 22.23
C GLN A 253 20.94 -58.79 23.27
N GLY A 254 20.80 -57.83 24.18
CA GLY A 254 19.66 -57.75 25.08
C GLY A 254 18.75 -56.64 24.60
N TYR A 255 17.52 -56.99 24.24
CA TYR A 255 16.52 -56.07 23.67
C TYR A 255 16.34 -54.78 24.49
N LEU A 256 16.24 -54.89 25.82
CA LEU A 256 16.15 -53.75 26.75
C LEU A 256 17.40 -52.87 26.77
N ARG A 257 18.58 -53.44 26.51
CA ARG A 257 19.85 -52.72 26.50
C ARG A 257 20.01 -51.92 25.19
N GLU A 258 19.62 -52.48 24.06
CA GLU A 258 19.65 -51.79 22.77
C GLU A 258 18.65 -50.63 22.72
N ILE A 259 17.43 -50.84 23.21
CA ILE A 259 16.40 -49.79 23.33
C ILE A 259 16.83 -48.72 24.35
N GLY A 260 17.40 -49.14 25.48
CA GLY A 260 17.94 -48.22 26.48
C GLY A 260 19.05 -47.33 25.93
N ILE A 261 19.96 -47.89 25.14
CA ILE A 261 21.05 -47.13 24.50
C ILE A 261 20.46 -46.18 23.44
N ALA A 262 19.63 -46.67 22.52
CA ALA A 262 19.05 -45.84 21.45
C ALA A 262 18.18 -44.69 22.00
N GLY A 263 17.31 -44.96 22.97
CA GLY A 263 16.44 -43.96 23.60
C GLY A 263 17.22 -42.94 24.43
N THR A 264 18.27 -43.36 25.14
CA THR A 264 19.13 -42.45 25.92
C THR A 264 19.98 -41.58 25.00
N THR A 265 20.58 -42.15 23.95
CA THR A 265 21.31 -41.39 22.94
C THR A 265 20.41 -40.35 22.28
N PHE A 266 19.19 -40.74 21.88
CA PHE A 266 18.21 -39.81 21.31
C PHE A 266 17.87 -38.65 22.26
N THR A 267 17.52 -38.95 23.51
CA THR A 267 17.13 -37.94 24.48
C THR A 267 18.27 -36.97 24.77
N CYS A 268 19.49 -37.49 24.96
CA CYS A 268 20.68 -36.67 25.19
C CYS A 268 21.01 -35.79 23.99
N THR A 269 20.95 -36.32 22.75
CA THR A 269 21.22 -35.51 21.55
C THR A 269 20.14 -34.45 21.33
N MET A 270 18.86 -34.76 21.58
CA MET A 270 17.76 -33.81 21.47
C MET A 270 17.87 -32.69 22.52
N VAL A 271 18.16 -33.03 23.78
CA VAL A 271 18.36 -32.05 24.86
C VAL A 271 19.58 -31.16 24.58
N MET A 272 20.71 -31.77 24.21
CA MET A 272 21.92 -31.02 23.83
C MET A 272 21.62 -30.07 22.66
N PHE A 273 20.81 -30.50 21.69
CA PHE A 273 20.47 -29.69 20.52
C PHE A 273 19.54 -28.52 20.85
N VAL A 274 18.54 -28.70 21.71
CA VAL A 274 17.69 -27.61 22.21
C VAL A 274 18.52 -26.59 23.00
N LEU A 275 19.51 -27.07 23.77
CA LEU A 275 20.42 -26.22 24.53
C LEU A 275 21.39 -25.44 23.62
N LEU A 276 21.97 -26.09 22.61
CA LEU A 276 22.93 -25.48 21.68
C LEU A 276 22.26 -24.57 20.63
N ASN A 277 21.00 -24.82 20.27
CA ASN A 277 20.29 -24.07 19.24
C ASN A 277 18.98 -23.45 19.75
N ARG A 278 19.08 -22.47 20.66
CA ARG A 278 17.91 -21.68 21.14
C ARG A 278 17.10 -20.99 20.03
N ARG A 279 17.66 -20.83 18.82
CA ARG A 279 16.97 -20.28 17.64
C ARG A 279 15.80 -21.16 17.17
N LEU A 280 15.82 -22.46 17.51
CA LEU A 280 14.78 -23.44 17.15
C LEU A 280 13.47 -23.32 17.92
N VAL A 281 13.46 -22.63 19.05
CA VAL A 281 12.24 -22.46 19.85
C VAL A 281 11.53 -21.14 19.50
N ARG A 282 12.11 -20.34 18.59
CA ARG A 282 11.57 -19.02 18.22
C ARG A 282 10.32 -19.11 17.35
N SER A 283 10.27 -20.01 16.37
CA SER A 283 9.10 -20.12 15.49
C SER A 283 8.04 -21.08 16.05
N ARG A 284 6.78 -20.84 15.71
CA ARG A 284 5.67 -21.72 16.12
C ARG A 284 5.81 -23.10 15.47
N LEU A 285 6.16 -23.12 14.17
CA LEU A 285 6.35 -24.35 13.41
C LEU A 285 7.51 -25.19 13.96
N SER A 286 8.62 -24.55 14.31
CA SER A 286 9.77 -25.26 14.88
C SER A 286 9.49 -25.80 16.29
N ARG A 287 8.70 -25.10 17.11
CA ARG A 287 8.23 -25.61 18.41
C ARG A 287 7.33 -26.85 18.26
N VAL A 288 6.38 -26.82 17.33
CA VAL A 288 5.49 -27.96 17.08
C VAL A 288 6.29 -29.17 16.58
N LEU A 289 7.25 -28.97 15.67
CA LEU A 289 8.14 -30.04 15.20
C LEU A 289 9.00 -30.60 16.34
N VAL A 290 9.66 -29.76 17.14
CA VAL A 290 10.51 -30.20 18.26
C VAL A 290 9.70 -30.96 19.32
N VAL A 291 8.52 -30.47 19.69
CA VAL A 291 7.64 -31.15 20.67
C VAL A 291 7.13 -32.48 20.12
N GLY A 292 6.64 -32.51 18.87
CA GLY A 292 6.21 -33.75 18.22
C GLY A 292 7.33 -34.78 18.09
N MET A 293 8.55 -34.34 17.78
CA MET A 293 9.73 -35.20 17.66
C MET A 293 10.24 -35.72 19.01
N ALA A 294 10.06 -34.98 20.10
CA ALA A 294 10.40 -35.46 21.45
C ALA A 294 9.38 -36.48 21.98
N MET A 295 8.10 -36.34 21.62
CA MET A 295 7.03 -37.24 22.08
C MET A 295 7.13 -38.65 21.49
N GLY A 296 7.52 -38.80 20.22
CA GLY A 296 7.59 -40.11 19.53
C GLY A 296 8.46 -41.15 20.23
N PRO A 297 9.76 -40.93 20.41
CA PRO A 297 10.64 -41.87 21.11
C PRO A 297 10.30 -42.04 22.59
N GLY A 298 9.79 -41.00 23.26
CA GLY A 298 9.27 -41.14 24.63
C GLY A 298 8.11 -42.14 24.71
N MET A 299 7.19 -42.09 23.75
CA MET A 299 6.09 -43.05 23.61
C MET A 299 6.60 -44.47 23.32
N VAL A 300 7.61 -44.61 22.46
CA VAL A 300 8.22 -45.91 22.14
C VAL A 300 8.91 -46.52 23.36
N VAL A 301 9.65 -45.73 24.15
CA VAL A 301 10.27 -46.21 25.41
C VAL A 301 9.19 -46.69 26.39
N LEU A 302 8.12 -45.92 26.58
CA LEU A 302 7.00 -46.31 27.45
C LEU A 302 6.32 -47.60 26.97
N MET A 303 6.12 -47.75 25.66
CA MET A 303 5.56 -48.96 25.06
C MET A 303 6.43 -50.19 25.37
N HIS A 304 7.75 -50.07 25.22
CA HIS A 304 8.67 -51.18 25.50
C HIS A 304 8.72 -51.57 26.98
N ILE A 305 8.68 -50.59 27.89
CA ILE A 305 8.55 -50.85 29.32
C ILE A 305 7.26 -51.63 29.60
N GLY A 306 6.14 -51.22 28.97
CA GLY A 306 4.86 -51.91 29.08
C GLY A 306 4.92 -53.35 28.55
N CYS A 307 5.52 -53.57 27.38
CA CYS A 307 5.71 -54.91 26.81
C CYS A 307 6.55 -55.81 27.72
N TRP A 308 7.63 -55.27 28.30
CA TRP A 308 8.46 -56.00 29.23
C TRP A 308 7.73 -56.38 30.52
N LEU A 309 7.00 -55.43 31.12
CA LEU A 309 6.19 -55.68 32.31
C LEU A 309 5.09 -56.72 32.06
N ALA A 310 4.57 -56.77 30.84
CA ALA A 310 3.58 -57.76 30.41
C ALA A 310 4.20 -59.13 30.04
N GLY A 311 5.52 -59.29 30.12
CA GLY A 311 6.21 -60.53 29.74
C GLY A 311 6.12 -60.85 28.25
N MET A 312 5.87 -59.85 27.40
CA MET A 312 5.73 -60.03 25.96
C MET A 312 7.09 -60.35 25.34
N ASP A 313 7.07 -61.20 24.31
CA ASP A 313 8.27 -61.50 23.55
C ASP A 313 8.80 -60.25 22.82
N SER A 314 10.13 -60.17 22.75
CA SER A 314 10.91 -59.13 22.09
C SER A 314 10.52 -58.93 20.61
N GLN A 315 10.16 -60.01 19.92
CA GLN A 315 9.73 -59.96 18.53
C GLN A 315 8.39 -59.22 18.37
N LEU A 316 7.45 -59.49 19.27
CA LEU A 316 6.14 -58.85 19.25
C LEU A 316 6.25 -57.36 19.61
N ALA A 317 7.11 -57.02 20.57
CA ALA A 317 7.39 -55.64 20.94
C ALA A 317 8.00 -54.84 19.77
N GLY A 318 8.97 -55.41 19.03
CA GLY A 318 9.58 -54.75 17.87
C GLY A 318 8.61 -54.60 16.69
N THR A 319 7.66 -55.53 16.57
CA THR A 319 6.59 -55.45 15.58
C THR A 319 5.58 -54.36 15.93
N LEU A 320 5.24 -54.19 17.22
CA LEU A 320 4.40 -53.08 17.68
C LEU A 320 5.10 -51.72 17.51
N GLU A 321 6.43 -51.67 17.66
CA GLU A 321 7.22 -50.47 17.40
C GLU A 321 7.09 -50.00 15.94
N LEU A 322 7.17 -50.91 14.97
CA LEU A 322 6.93 -50.60 13.55
C LEU A 322 5.55 -49.99 13.31
N PHE A 323 4.52 -50.50 13.99
CA PHE A 323 3.17 -49.95 13.90
C PHE A 323 3.09 -48.53 14.46
N VAL A 324 3.69 -48.28 15.63
CA VAL A 324 3.74 -46.93 16.22
C VAL A 324 4.46 -45.96 15.30
N TYR A 325 5.59 -46.36 14.70
CA TYR A 325 6.29 -45.52 13.73
C TYR A 325 5.48 -45.27 12.45
N CYS A 326 4.71 -46.26 11.97
CA CYS A 326 3.76 -46.05 10.89
C CYS A 326 2.71 -44.98 11.24
N VAL A 327 2.12 -45.03 12.44
CA VAL A 327 1.13 -44.05 12.90
C VAL A 327 1.75 -42.65 12.98
N ILE A 328 2.94 -42.52 13.58
CA ILE A 328 3.66 -41.25 13.68
C ILE A 328 3.96 -40.68 12.29
N ALA A 329 4.48 -41.51 11.37
CA ALA A 329 4.79 -41.10 10.01
C ALA A 329 3.53 -40.70 9.23
N THR A 330 2.39 -41.37 9.46
CA THR A 330 1.11 -41.02 8.84
C THR A 330 0.59 -39.68 9.34
N VAL A 331 0.63 -39.45 10.66
CA VAL A 331 0.25 -38.16 11.26
C VAL A 331 1.16 -37.04 10.76
N ALA A 332 2.47 -37.28 10.67
CA ALA A 332 3.41 -36.31 10.09
C ALA A 332 3.11 -36.01 8.61
N THR A 333 2.70 -37.02 7.84
CA THR A 333 2.30 -36.85 6.44
C THR A 333 1.05 -35.98 6.32
N LEU A 334 0.05 -36.19 7.18
CA LEU A 334 -1.22 -35.44 7.15
C LEU A 334 -1.10 -34.01 7.69
N LEU A 335 -0.33 -33.81 8.77
CA LEU A 335 -0.27 -32.53 9.49
C LEU A 335 0.89 -31.64 9.08
N ALA A 336 1.98 -32.20 8.56
CA ALA A 336 3.19 -31.43 8.26
C ALA A 336 3.48 -31.35 6.77
N GLU A 337 3.61 -32.48 6.07
CA GLU A 337 4.09 -32.50 4.68
C GLU A 337 3.68 -33.80 3.96
N TYR A 338 2.81 -33.70 2.95
CA TYR A 338 2.27 -34.86 2.22
C TYR A 338 3.37 -35.70 1.54
N ARG A 339 4.50 -35.07 1.22
CA ARG A 339 5.67 -35.72 0.61
C ARG A 339 6.34 -36.73 1.54
N MET A 340 5.97 -36.77 2.82
CA MET A 340 6.41 -37.80 3.76
C MET A 340 5.69 -39.16 3.59
N ALA A 341 4.69 -39.26 2.70
CA ALA A 341 3.91 -40.49 2.46
C ALA A 341 4.75 -41.76 2.19
N PRO A 342 5.87 -41.72 1.42
CA PRO A 342 6.73 -42.89 1.25
C PRO A 342 7.28 -43.48 2.55
N SER A 343 7.57 -42.65 3.55
CA SER A 343 8.03 -43.10 4.86
C SER A 343 6.94 -43.85 5.62
N ALA A 344 5.72 -43.32 5.61
CA ALA A 344 4.57 -43.95 6.25
C ALA A 344 4.28 -45.32 5.61
N LEU A 345 4.31 -45.39 4.28
CA LEU A 345 4.16 -46.64 3.54
C LEU A 345 5.28 -47.63 3.85
N GLY A 346 6.53 -47.16 3.96
CA GLY A 346 7.69 -47.98 4.32
C GLY A 346 7.53 -48.68 5.67
N PHE A 347 7.10 -47.95 6.70
CA PHE A 347 6.81 -48.54 8.01
C PHE A 347 5.60 -49.49 8.00
N LEU A 348 4.55 -49.18 7.22
CA LEU A 348 3.39 -50.05 7.08
C LEU A 348 3.76 -51.39 6.45
N VAL A 349 4.56 -51.38 5.38
CA VAL A 349 5.03 -52.59 4.71
C VAL A 349 5.96 -53.38 5.63
N ALA A 350 6.89 -52.71 6.31
CA ALA A 350 7.79 -53.34 7.27
C ALA A 350 7.03 -54.03 8.42
N TYR A 351 5.96 -53.41 8.93
CA TYR A 351 5.10 -53.98 9.97
C TYR A 351 4.49 -55.33 9.52
N TYR A 352 3.84 -55.37 8.36
CA TYR A 352 3.21 -56.60 7.87
C TYR A 352 4.24 -57.68 7.51
N LEU A 353 5.41 -57.31 6.97
CA LEU A 353 6.47 -58.27 6.67
C LEU A 353 7.12 -58.84 7.93
N ALA A 354 7.32 -58.02 8.96
CA ALA A 354 7.79 -58.46 10.27
C ALA A 354 6.80 -59.41 10.97
N MET A 355 5.48 -59.20 10.76
CA MET A 355 4.46 -60.15 11.22
C MET A 355 4.47 -61.47 10.43
N ALA A 356 4.70 -61.41 9.12
CA ALA A 356 4.66 -62.59 8.25
C ALA A 356 5.90 -63.48 8.36
N MET A 357 7.05 -62.92 8.76
CA MET A 357 8.34 -63.61 8.78
C MET A 357 9.01 -63.48 10.15
N GLU A 358 8.95 -64.55 10.94
CA GLU A 358 9.52 -64.57 12.29
C GLU A 358 11.06 -64.35 12.28
N GLY A 359 11.58 -63.65 13.29
CA GLY A 359 13.01 -63.32 13.42
C GLY A 359 13.55 -62.25 12.45
N THR A 360 12.73 -61.70 11.55
CA THR A 360 13.17 -60.69 10.55
C THR A 360 12.87 -59.23 10.93
N THR A 361 12.26 -58.99 12.09
CA THR A 361 11.79 -57.66 12.54
C THR A 361 12.89 -56.58 12.47
N LEU A 362 14.12 -56.90 12.91
CA LEU A 362 15.23 -55.96 12.89
C LEU A 362 15.64 -55.56 11.47
N LEU A 363 15.60 -56.49 10.51
CA LEU A 363 15.91 -56.23 9.12
C LEU A 363 14.91 -55.25 8.51
N TRP A 364 13.62 -55.50 8.70
CA TRP A 364 12.54 -54.65 8.18
C TRP A 364 12.52 -53.27 8.85
N MET A 365 12.82 -53.20 10.14
CA MET A 365 13.01 -51.94 10.87
C MET A 365 14.12 -51.09 10.26
N ASN A 366 15.29 -51.69 10.02
CA ASN A 366 16.42 -50.97 9.41
C ASN A 366 16.09 -50.49 7.99
N LEU A 367 15.38 -51.30 7.20
CA LEU A 367 14.96 -50.91 5.85
C LEU A 367 13.96 -49.76 5.85
N ALA A 368 12.96 -49.79 6.75
CA ALA A 368 12.00 -48.70 6.90
C ALA A 368 12.66 -47.39 7.36
N ASN A 369 13.63 -47.49 8.28
CA ASN A 369 14.43 -46.33 8.73
C ASN A 369 15.27 -45.74 7.60
N LEU A 370 15.81 -46.57 6.69
CA LEU A 370 16.52 -46.11 5.50
C LEU A 370 15.59 -45.35 4.54
N VAL A 371 14.37 -45.86 4.32
CA VAL A 371 13.35 -45.18 3.51
C VAL A 371 13.00 -43.82 4.13
N LEU A 372 12.80 -43.77 5.46
CA LEU A 372 12.56 -42.53 6.19
C LEU A 372 13.70 -41.53 5.96
N PHE A 373 14.95 -41.95 6.08
CA PHE A 373 16.12 -41.08 5.90
C PHE A 373 16.17 -40.47 4.50
N ILE A 374 16.08 -41.31 3.46
CA ILE A 374 16.12 -40.87 2.06
C ILE A 374 14.97 -39.90 1.79
N ASN A 375 13.77 -40.22 2.28
CA ASN A 375 12.61 -39.37 2.07
C ASN A 375 12.77 -38.01 2.77
N VAL A 376 13.24 -37.99 4.02
CA VAL A 376 13.50 -36.74 4.74
C VAL A 376 14.56 -35.89 4.02
N LEU A 377 15.62 -36.51 3.49
CA LEU A 377 16.61 -35.81 2.66
C LEU A 377 15.96 -35.20 1.42
N ILE A 378 15.18 -35.96 0.65
CA ILE A 378 14.53 -35.47 -0.58
C ILE A 378 13.57 -34.34 -0.27
N VAL A 379 12.76 -34.47 0.78
CA VAL A 379 11.73 -33.50 1.13
C VAL A 379 12.38 -32.19 1.59
N TRP A 380 13.44 -32.26 2.40
CA TRP A 380 14.11 -31.11 3.03
C TRP A 380 15.42 -30.67 2.36
N LEU A 381 15.78 -31.24 1.21
CA LEU A 381 16.91 -30.79 0.38
C LEU A 381 16.73 -29.30 0.01
N PRO A 382 17.79 -28.47 0.06
CA PRO A 382 17.66 -27.03 -0.17
C PRO A 382 17.19 -26.72 -1.59
N ALA A 383 16.21 -25.81 -1.71
CA ALA A 383 15.67 -25.35 -2.98
C ALA A 383 16.73 -24.74 -3.93
N GLY A 384 17.89 -24.32 -3.42
CA GLY A 384 19.02 -23.88 -4.25
C GLY A 384 19.59 -24.95 -5.20
N PHE A 385 19.32 -26.24 -4.95
CA PHE A 385 19.61 -27.33 -5.89
C PHE A 385 18.40 -27.73 -6.76
N ARG A 386 17.22 -27.14 -6.55
CA ARG A 386 16.00 -27.33 -7.37
C ARG A 386 15.72 -26.16 -8.32
N ASN A 387 16.62 -25.18 -8.40
CA ASN A 387 16.48 -24.05 -9.32
C ASN A 387 16.67 -24.52 -10.77
N GLU A 388 15.65 -25.15 -11.33
CA GLU A 388 15.39 -25.28 -12.77
C GLU A 388 13.97 -25.80 -13.11
N MET A 389 13.01 -25.75 -12.17
CA MET A 389 11.61 -26.07 -12.48
C MET A 389 10.73 -24.81 -12.30
N PRO A 390 10.08 -24.30 -13.37
CA PRO A 390 9.25 -23.09 -13.30
C PRO A 390 8.06 -23.29 -12.36
N GLU A 391 7.81 -22.31 -11.48
CA GLU A 391 6.70 -22.29 -10.51
C GLU A 391 5.32 -21.92 -11.12
N ASP A 392 5.08 -22.22 -12.40
CA ASP A 392 3.81 -21.93 -13.08
C ASP A 392 3.03 -23.20 -13.44
N VAL A 393 2.76 -24.07 -12.46
CA VAL A 393 1.73 -25.11 -12.61
C VAL A 393 0.64 -24.89 -11.56
N PRO A 394 -0.58 -24.51 -11.97
CA PRO A 394 -1.70 -24.38 -11.05
C PRO A 394 -2.06 -25.77 -10.49
N LEU A 395 -2.05 -25.88 -9.17
CA LEU A 395 -2.55 -27.06 -8.45
C LEU A 395 -4.08 -27.13 -8.65
N LEU A 396 -4.53 -28.13 -9.40
CA LEU A 396 -5.92 -28.63 -9.40
C LEU A 396 -6.09 -29.69 -8.31
#